data_AF-A0AAD5LQK1-F1
#
_entry.id   AF-A0AAD5LQK1-F1
#
_cell.length_a   1.000
_cell.length_b   1.000
_cell.length_c   1.000
_cell.angle_alpha   90.00
_cell.angle_beta   90.00
_cell.angle_gamma   90.00
#
_symmetry.space_group_name_H-M   'P 1'
#
loop_
_entity.id
_entity.type
_entity.pdbx_description
1 polymer ?
#
loop_
_entity_poly.entity_id
_entity_poly.type
_entity_poly.pdbx_seq_one_letter_code
_entity_poly.pdbx_strand_id
1 'polypeptide(L)'
;MMNVLTTSDLSADGTPRLRTAAENEDQEEFLIASFADVQIHIATPEENDDENECMAEELPWNAATGALFVTTKRILWVGDRAALRVGYGWEMSHVTLHAISRDPAAFAKPCLYCQIGDDDMTEVRFVPSDEKLLSELFAAFSKSAEMNPDDEDDEEGDAMDDGWIYDEDEVENGARAAQIAAHLDSVLHIAPGVAPPPEAGQFDDADEDDELL
;
A
#
# COMPACT_ATOMS: atom_id res chain seq x y z
N MET A 1 7.24 13.89 2.66
CA MET A 1 8.27 14.64 1.88
C MET A 1 9.69 14.10 2.13
N MET A 2 10.58 14.09 1.13
CA MET A 2 11.98 13.62 1.24
C MET A 2 12.89 14.65 1.94
N ASN A 3 13.64 14.22 2.95
CA ASN A 3 14.64 15.02 3.66
C ASN A 3 16.06 14.72 3.18
N VAL A 4 16.84 15.74 2.85
CA VAL A 4 18.27 15.59 2.52
C VAL A 4 19.08 15.55 3.82
N LEU A 5 19.83 14.46 4.02
CA LEU A 5 20.69 14.29 5.18
C LEU A 5 22.04 14.99 4.97
N THR A 6 22.58 15.53 6.05
CA THR A 6 23.88 16.19 6.12
C THR A 6 24.75 15.55 7.20
N THR A 7 26.02 15.96 7.31
CA THR A 7 26.93 15.45 8.34
C THR A 7 26.46 15.73 9.77
N SER A 8 25.64 16.76 10.01
CA SER A 8 25.09 17.03 11.34
C SER A 8 24.04 16.01 11.76
N ASP A 9 23.41 15.33 10.80
CA ASP A 9 22.43 14.27 11.04
C ASP A 9 23.10 12.93 11.38
N LEU A 10 24.43 12.87 11.37
CA LEU A 10 25.20 11.67 11.68
C LEU A 10 25.91 11.79 13.04
N SER A 11 26.02 10.66 13.72
CA SER A 11 26.88 10.46 14.88
C SER A 11 28.36 10.33 14.44
N ALA A 12 29.28 10.34 15.39
CA ALA A 12 30.72 10.27 15.13
C ALA A 12 31.18 8.97 14.42
N ASP A 13 30.42 7.89 14.58
CA ASP A 13 30.57 6.60 13.91
C ASP A 13 29.89 6.55 12.53
N GLY A 14 29.24 7.64 12.11
CA GLY A 14 28.58 7.78 10.81
C GLY A 14 27.23 7.06 10.71
N THR A 15 26.65 6.66 11.84
CA THR A 15 25.24 6.21 11.92
C THR A 15 24.32 7.43 12.03
N PRO A 16 23.07 7.34 11.56
CA PRO A 16 22.12 8.44 11.73
C PRO A 16 21.85 8.74 13.21
N ARG A 17 21.73 10.02 13.54
CA ARG A 17 21.28 10.46 14.87
C ARG A 17 19.78 10.22 14.99
N LEU A 18 19.42 9.42 15.98
CA LEU A 18 18.03 9.15 16.32
C LEU A 18 17.48 10.26 17.21
N ARG A 19 16.19 10.55 17.05
CA ARG A 19 15.46 11.48 17.93
C ARG A 19 15.33 10.87 19.33
N THR A 20 15.55 11.68 20.37
CA THR A 20 15.52 11.23 21.77
C THR A 20 14.33 11.81 22.52
N ALA A 21 13.78 11.09 23.50
CA ALA A 21 12.67 11.56 24.34
C ALA A 21 12.93 12.87 25.09
N ALA A 22 14.19 13.31 25.21
CA ALA A 22 14.54 14.57 25.86
C ALA A 22 13.98 15.81 25.11
N GLU A 23 13.73 15.68 23.81
CA GLU A 23 13.20 16.78 22.98
C GLU A 23 11.68 16.70 22.86
N ASN A 24 11.15 15.51 22.58
CA ASN A 24 9.73 15.19 22.54
C ASN A 24 9.54 13.68 22.70
N GLU A 25 8.83 13.24 23.73
CA GLU A 25 8.59 11.82 24.02
C GLU A 25 7.84 11.12 22.88
N ASP A 26 6.90 11.80 22.23
CA ASP A 26 6.09 11.24 21.13
C ASP A 26 6.90 11.04 19.84
N GLN A 27 8.03 11.74 19.73
CA GLN A 27 8.93 11.65 18.59
C GLN A 27 10.18 10.81 18.88
N GLU A 28 10.23 10.12 20.03
CA GLU A 28 11.33 9.21 20.33
C GLU A 28 11.43 8.12 19.27
N GLU A 29 12.66 7.84 18.85
CA GLU A 29 12.95 7.00 17.72
C GLU A 29 14.00 5.95 18.08
N PHE A 30 13.74 4.69 17.71
CA PHE A 30 14.65 3.57 17.95
C PHE A 30 15.05 2.92 16.62
N LEU A 31 16.27 2.41 16.55
CA LEU A 31 16.72 1.63 15.41
C LEU A 31 16.06 0.24 15.41
N ILE A 32 15.39 -0.11 14.31
CA ILE A 32 14.83 -1.46 14.09
C ILE A 32 15.88 -2.36 13.44
N ALA A 33 16.49 -1.88 12.35
CA ALA A 33 17.47 -2.65 11.58
C ALA A 33 18.40 -1.72 10.78
N SER A 34 19.58 -2.24 10.42
CA SER A 34 20.53 -1.56 9.53
C SER A 34 21.09 -2.53 8.51
N PHE A 35 21.22 -2.08 7.26
CA PHE A 35 21.68 -2.88 6.14
C PHE A 35 22.82 -2.15 5.44
N ALA A 36 23.97 -2.82 5.31
CA ALA A 36 25.09 -2.33 4.53
C ALA A 36 24.89 -2.67 3.04
N ASP A 37 25.62 -1.97 2.17
CA ASP A 37 25.69 -2.25 0.73
C ASP A 37 24.32 -2.29 0.04
N VAL A 38 23.46 -1.31 0.36
CA VAL A 38 22.15 -1.13 -0.27
C VAL A 38 22.24 0.01 -1.29
N GLN A 39 21.99 -0.32 -2.55
CA GLN A 39 21.89 0.66 -3.63
C GLN A 39 20.51 1.30 -3.65
N ILE A 40 20.43 2.62 -3.83
CA ILE A 40 19.16 3.36 -3.93
C ILE A 40 18.91 3.81 -5.37
N HIS A 41 17.66 3.68 -5.83
CA HIS A 41 17.20 4.29 -7.08
C HIS A 41 15.95 5.12 -6.79
N ILE A 42 15.95 6.39 -7.17
CA ILE A 42 14.81 7.29 -7.00
C ILE A 42 14.35 7.67 -8.41
N ALA A 43 13.08 7.45 -8.72
CA ALA A 43 12.51 7.88 -9.99
C ALA A 43 12.50 9.41 -10.04
N THR A 44 13.06 9.97 -11.10
CA THR A 44 12.87 11.38 -11.43
C THR A 44 11.55 11.49 -12.19
N PRO A 45 10.65 12.43 -11.84
CA PRO A 45 9.46 12.66 -12.65
C PRO A 45 9.90 12.93 -14.08
N GLU A 46 9.35 12.17 -15.03
CA GLU A 46 9.64 12.37 -16.45
C GLU A 46 9.22 13.80 -16.82
N GLU A 47 10.09 14.51 -17.53
CA GLU A 47 9.79 15.84 -18.06
C GLU A 47 8.55 15.69 -18.96
N ASN A 48 7.38 16.10 -18.48
CA ASN A 48 6.27 16.36 -19.38
C ASN A 48 6.74 17.52 -20.27
N ASP A 49 6.72 17.30 -21.59
CA ASP A 49 7.21 18.17 -22.67
C ASP A 49 6.58 19.59 -22.75
N ASP A 50 6.09 20.16 -21.66
CA ASP A 50 5.52 21.52 -21.58
C ASP A 50 6.44 22.44 -20.77
N GLU A 51 7.49 22.95 -21.41
CA GLU A 51 8.29 24.17 -21.14
C GLU A 51 8.57 24.63 -19.70
N ASN A 52 8.41 23.77 -18.69
CA ASN A 52 8.79 24.06 -17.33
C ASN A 52 10.15 23.42 -17.09
N GLU A 53 11.21 24.17 -17.39
CA GLU A 53 12.56 23.91 -16.88
C GLU A 53 12.57 24.09 -15.34
N CYS A 54 11.72 23.38 -14.60
CA CYS A 54 11.79 23.34 -13.15
C CYS A 54 12.91 22.38 -12.78
N MET A 55 14.14 22.91 -12.82
CA MET A 55 15.32 22.46 -12.08
C MET A 55 15.15 21.04 -11.52
N ALA A 56 15.37 20.01 -12.35
CA ALA A 56 15.42 18.64 -11.86
C ALA A 56 16.45 18.65 -10.74
N GLU A 57 15.99 18.59 -9.48
CA GLU A 57 16.89 18.67 -8.34
C GLU A 57 17.85 17.49 -8.48
N GLU A 58 19.11 17.78 -8.81
CA GLU A 58 20.09 16.71 -9.01
C GLU A 58 20.10 15.84 -7.75
N LEU A 59 19.75 14.56 -7.91
CA LEU A 59 19.83 13.55 -6.87
C LEU A 59 21.21 12.89 -6.98
N PRO A 60 22.27 13.44 -6.36
CA PRO A 60 23.65 13.01 -6.59
C PRO A 60 23.90 11.56 -6.19
N TRP A 61 23.03 10.98 -5.37
CA TRP A 61 23.14 9.61 -4.90
C TRP A 61 22.20 8.64 -5.61
N ASN A 62 21.52 9.05 -6.68
CA ASN A 62 20.73 8.12 -7.47
C ASN A 62 21.65 7.02 -8.05
N ALA A 63 21.22 5.77 -7.94
CA ALA A 63 22.01 4.58 -8.23
C ALA A 63 23.30 4.41 -7.41
N ALA A 64 23.50 5.17 -6.32
CA ALA A 64 24.64 4.99 -5.43
C ALA A 64 24.40 3.87 -4.41
N THR A 65 25.48 3.30 -3.87
CA THR A 65 25.45 2.27 -2.81
C THR A 65 25.82 2.89 -1.48
N GLY A 66 25.08 2.52 -0.43
CA GLY A 66 25.24 3.07 0.90
C GLY A 66 24.69 2.15 1.98
N ALA A 67 24.44 2.70 3.16
CA ALA A 67 23.82 2.00 4.28
C ALA A 67 22.38 2.48 4.49
N LEU A 68 21.45 1.54 4.62
CA LEU A 68 20.05 1.81 4.94
C LEU A 68 19.80 1.55 6.42
N PHE A 69 19.09 2.45 7.06
CA PHE A 69 18.68 2.36 8.45
C PHE A 69 17.17 2.50 8.51
N VAL A 70 16.54 1.53 9.17
CA VAL A 70 15.10 1.50 9.41
C VAL A 70 14.89 1.74 10.90
N THR A 71 14.15 2.78 11.24
CA THR A 71 13.84 3.13 12.62
C THR A 71 12.35 2.95 12.87
N THR A 72 11.91 3.22 14.09
CA THR A 72 10.48 3.22 14.45
C THR A 72 9.69 4.36 13.84
N LYS A 73 10.33 5.38 13.26
CA LYS A 73 9.66 6.58 12.71
C LYS A 73 10.10 6.95 11.29
N ARG A 74 11.29 6.53 10.85
CA ARG A 74 11.94 6.98 9.62
C ARG A 74 12.68 5.87 8.90
N ILE A 75 12.82 6.07 7.60
CA ILE A 75 13.74 5.35 6.72
C ILE A 75 14.87 6.31 6.34
N LEU A 76 16.11 5.91 6.58
CA LEU A 76 17.29 6.75 6.39
C LEU A 76 18.31 6.01 5.54
N TRP A 77 18.68 6.56 4.39
CA TRP A 77 19.73 6.02 3.53
C TRP A 77 20.93 6.97 3.54
N VAL A 78 22.12 6.43 3.84
CA VAL A 78 23.36 7.19 3.94
C VAL A 78 24.37 6.64 2.92
N GLY A 79 24.78 7.48 1.98
CA GLY A 79 25.81 7.21 0.99
C GLY A 79 27.20 7.60 1.49
N ASP A 80 27.84 8.56 0.79
CA ASP A 80 29.17 9.05 1.19
C ASP A 80 29.10 9.99 2.39
N ARG A 81 29.71 9.54 3.49
CA ARG A 81 29.76 10.27 4.78
C ARG A 81 30.71 11.46 4.75
N ALA A 82 31.59 11.57 3.74
CA ALA A 82 32.50 12.70 3.56
C ALA A 82 31.87 13.84 2.76
N ALA A 83 30.70 13.64 2.15
CA ALA A 83 30.01 14.64 1.37
C ALA A 83 29.21 15.62 2.24
N LEU A 84 28.87 16.78 1.67
CA LEU A 84 28.03 17.78 2.34
C LEU A 84 26.59 17.28 2.52
N ARG A 85 26.06 16.64 1.48
CA ARG A 85 24.78 15.91 1.49
C ARG A 85 25.12 14.43 1.58
N VAL A 86 24.89 13.81 2.73
CA VAL A 86 25.35 12.44 3.01
C VAL A 86 24.31 11.39 2.61
N GLY A 87 23.07 11.78 2.31
CA GLY A 87 22.01 10.84 1.95
C GLY A 87 20.62 11.43 2.01
N TYR A 88 19.62 10.56 2.20
CA TYR A 88 18.20 10.89 2.17
C TYR A 88 17.44 10.22 3.31
N GLY A 89 16.35 10.84 3.75
CA GLY A 89 15.48 10.33 4.79
C GLY A 89 14.01 10.59 4.50
N TRP A 90 13.15 9.70 4.96
CA TRP A 90 11.70 9.81 4.85
C TRP A 90 11.07 9.44 6.20
N GLU A 91 10.03 10.15 6.61
CA GLU A 91 9.17 9.66 7.70
C GLU A 91 8.38 8.46 7.19
N MET A 92 8.19 7.47 8.06
CA MET A 92 7.51 6.22 7.71
C MET A 92 6.04 6.47 7.35
N SER A 93 5.40 7.47 7.95
CA SER A 93 4.02 7.86 7.63
C SER A 93 3.81 8.30 6.18
N HIS A 94 4.87 8.76 5.48
CA HIS A 94 4.76 9.09 4.06
C HIS A 94 5.01 7.89 3.15
N VAL A 95 5.37 6.72 3.68
CA VAL A 95 5.58 5.50 2.89
C VAL A 95 4.23 4.83 2.67
N THR A 96 3.59 5.13 1.55
CA THR A 96 2.27 4.61 1.18
C THR A 96 2.28 3.08 1.03
N LEU A 97 3.32 2.55 0.39
CA LEU A 97 3.51 1.09 0.29
C LEU A 97 4.96 0.71 0.11
N HIS A 98 5.28 -0.51 0.51
CA HIS A 98 6.51 -1.22 0.17
C HIS A 98 6.22 -2.65 -0.28
N ALA A 99 6.95 -3.14 -1.28
CA ALA A 99 6.79 -4.48 -1.82
C ALA A 99 8.13 -5.06 -2.30
N ILE A 100 8.30 -6.38 -2.20
CA ILE A 100 9.43 -7.05 -2.82
C ILE A 100 9.14 -7.22 -4.32
N SER A 101 9.94 -6.58 -5.15
CA SER A 101 9.90 -6.74 -6.61
C SER A 101 11.06 -7.62 -7.08
N ARG A 102 10.75 -8.63 -7.90
CA ARG A 102 11.72 -9.55 -8.52
C ARG A 102 11.58 -9.64 -10.04
N ASP A 103 10.67 -8.85 -10.63
CA ASP A 103 10.41 -8.91 -12.05
C ASP A 103 11.51 -8.16 -12.83
N PRO A 104 12.36 -8.87 -13.62
CA PRO A 104 13.41 -8.22 -14.40
C PRO A 104 12.87 -7.32 -15.51
N ALA A 105 11.61 -7.48 -15.92
CA ALA A 105 10.98 -6.58 -16.88
C ALA A 105 10.64 -5.22 -16.27
N ALA A 106 10.29 -5.19 -14.98
CA ALA A 106 10.02 -3.97 -14.24
C ALA A 106 11.31 -3.28 -13.76
N PHE A 107 12.28 -4.04 -13.27
CA PHE A 107 13.58 -3.53 -12.85
C PHE A 107 14.64 -4.65 -12.85
N ALA A 108 15.83 -4.37 -13.37
CA ALA A 108 16.83 -5.40 -13.68
C ALA A 108 17.36 -6.21 -12.48
N LYS A 109 17.16 -5.74 -11.24
CA LYS A 109 17.66 -6.37 -10.02
C LYS A 109 16.51 -6.58 -9.01
N PRO A 110 16.47 -7.68 -8.25
CA PRO A 110 15.54 -7.82 -7.13
C PRO A 110 15.70 -6.67 -6.13
N CYS A 111 14.59 -6.04 -5.73
CA CYS A 111 14.61 -4.85 -4.89
C CYS A 111 13.39 -4.76 -3.98
N LEU A 112 13.50 -3.95 -2.93
CA LEU A 112 12.34 -3.43 -2.23
C LEU A 112 11.88 -2.17 -2.96
N TYR A 113 10.70 -2.24 -3.58
CA TYR A 113 10.04 -1.12 -4.23
C TYR A 113 9.15 -0.39 -3.22
N CYS A 114 9.19 0.93 -3.21
CA CYS A 114 8.39 1.79 -2.37
C CYS A 114 7.75 2.91 -3.18
N GLN A 115 6.52 3.27 -2.83
CA GLN A 115 5.90 4.54 -3.19
C GLN A 115 5.87 5.41 -1.94
N ILE A 116 6.36 6.64 -2.07
CA ILE A 116 6.52 7.57 -0.95
C ILE A 116 6.00 8.94 -1.35
N GLY A 117 5.07 9.50 -0.58
CA GLY A 117 4.40 10.77 -0.85
C GLY A 117 2.89 10.68 -0.64
N ASP A 118 2.22 11.82 -0.70
CA ASP A 118 0.77 11.92 -0.55
C ASP A 118 0.14 12.23 -1.92
N ASP A 119 0.33 13.46 -2.43
CA ASP A 119 -0.16 13.86 -3.76
C ASP A 119 0.85 13.56 -4.87
N ASP A 120 2.14 13.85 -4.62
CA ASP A 120 3.24 13.62 -5.55
C ASP A 120 4.03 12.36 -5.16
N MET A 121 3.56 11.21 -5.63
CA MET A 121 4.16 9.91 -5.36
C MET A 121 5.55 9.80 -6.00
N THR A 122 6.58 9.66 -5.15
CA THR A 122 7.94 9.35 -5.59
C THR A 122 8.20 7.86 -5.46
N GLU A 123 8.63 7.22 -6.55
CA GLU A 123 9.07 5.84 -6.51
C GLU A 123 10.51 5.71 -6.03
N VAL A 124 10.75 4.88 -5.01
CA VAL A 124 12.08 4.59 -4.50
C VAL A 124 12.30 3.07 -4.51
N ARG A 125 13.48 2.63 -4.95
CA ARG A 125 13.89 1.22 -4.96
C ARG A 125 15.16 1.04 -4.14
N PHE A 126 15.11 0.14 -3.16
CA PHE A 126 16.27 -0.27 -2.37
C PHE A 126 16.74 -1.65 -2.84
N VAL A 127 17.97 -1.71 -3.34
CA VAL A 127 18.57 -2.90 -3.94
C VAL A 127 19.69 -3.38 -3.02
N PRO A 128 19.46 -4.39 -2.18
CA PRO A 128 20.54 -4.97 -1.37
C PRO A 128 21.55 -5.71 -2.26
N SER A 129 22.79 -5.82 -1.79
CA SER A 129 23.83 -6.62 -2.45
C SER A 129 23.53 -8.12 -2.48
N ASP A 130 22.83 -8.65 -1.47
CA ASP A 130 22.32 -10.02 -1.40
C ASP A 130 20.79 -10.04 -1.37
N GLU A 131 20.17 -10.79 -2.27
CA GLU A 131 18.72 -10.95 -2.37
C GLU A 131 18.10 -11.51 -1.08
N LYS A 132 18.85 -12.31 -0.31
CA LYS A 132 18.34 -12.89 0.95
C LYS A 132 17.96 -11.81 1.97
N LEU A 133 18.60 -10.64 1.89
CA LEU A 133 18.30 -9.50 2.75
C LEU A 133 16.95 -8.84 2.42
N LEU A 134 16.34 -9.12 1.27
CA LEU A 134 15.04 -8.52 0.90
C LEU A 134 13.93 -8.90 1.88
N SER A 135 13.93 -10.14 2.38
CA SER A 135 12.94 -10.57 3.38
C SER A 135 13.14 -9.85 4.71
N GLU A 136 14.39 -9.59 5.11
CA GLU A 136 14.71 -8.86 6.34
C GLU A 136 14.40 -7.36 6.19
N LEU A 137 14.71 -6.77 5.04
CA LEU A 137 14.34 -5.40 4.68
C LEU A 137 12.82 -5.21 4.73
N PHE A 138 12.07 -6.09 4.08
CA PHE A 138 10.61 -6.04 4.07
C PHE A 138 10.06 -6.14 5.50
N ALA A 139 10.55 -7.10 6.30
CA ALA A 139 10.12 -7.25 7.68
C ALA A 139 10.44 -6.01 8.54
N ALA A 140 11.59 -5.37 8.33
CA ALA A 140 11.95 -4.14 9.03
C ALA A 140 11.03 -2.98 8.65
N PHE A 141 10.73 -2.78 7.37
CA PHE A 141 9.77 -1.76 6.89
C PHE A 141 8.37 -2.03 7.43
N SER A 142 7.89 -3.27 7.35
CA SER A 142 6.58 -3.64 7.90
C SER A 142 6.49 -3.38 9.40
N LYS A 143 7.56 -3.69 10.16
CA LYS A 143 7.60 -3.41 11.60
C LYS A 143 7.65 -1.90 11.89
N SER A 144 8.30 -1.11 11.04
CA SER A 144 8.24 0.35 11.14
C SER A 144 6.83 0.85 10.86
N ALA A 145 6.18 0.38 9.78
CA ALA A 145 4.80 0.75 9.43
C ALA A 145 3.81 0.46 10.57
N GLU A 146 3.93 -0.72 11.21
CA GLU A 146 3.07 -1.10 12.35
C GLU A 146 3.11 -0.08 13.51
N MET A 147 4.20 0.66 13.65
CA MET A 147 4.39 1.67 14.71
C MET A 147 4.03 3.10 14.28
N ASN A 148 3.58 3.27 13.03
CA ASN A 148 3.15 4.54 12.46
C ASN A 148 1.80 4.35 11.76
N PRO A 149 0.73 3.98 12.50
CA PRO A 149 -0.61 4.09 11.95
C PRO A 149 -0.88 5.54 11.60
N ASP A 150 -1.68 5.78 10.57
CA ASP A 150 -2.17 7.11 10.28
C ASP A 150 -2.98 7.58 11.50
N ASP A 151 -2.78 8.85 11.88
CA ASP A 151 -3.64 9.46 12.89
C ASP A 151 -5.06 9.35 12.33
N GLU A 152 -5.99 8.73 13.06
CA GLU A 152 -7.40 8.75 12.67
C GLU A 152 -7.75 10.22 12.47
N ASP A 153 -8.12 10.61 11.25
CA ASP A 153 -8.55 11.97 10.97
C ASP A 153 -9.75 12.27 11.88
N ASP A 154 -9.49 12.90 13.04
CA ASP A 154 -10.49 13.41 13.98
C ASP A 154 -11.36 14.52 13.34
N GLU A 155 -11.19 14.78 12.04
CA GLU A 155 -11.97 15.71 11.21
C GLU A 155 -12.77 15.01 10.09
N GLU A 156 -13.34 13.83 10.35
CA GLU A 156 -14.73 13.58 9.92
C GLU A 156 -15.69 13.96 11.04
N GLY A 157 -15.93 15.27 11.15
CA GLY A 157 -17.10 15.78 11.83
C GLY A 157 -18.39 15.33 11.14
N ASP A 158 -19.17 14.52 11.87
CA ASP A 158 -20.63 14.39 11.77
C ASP A 158 -21.21 13.65 10.54
N ALA A 159 -21.08 12.33 10.53
CA ALA A 159 -22.18 11.41 10.17
C ALA A 159 -21.86 9.97 10.59
N MET A 160 -22.52 9.50 11.65
CA MET A 160 -22.74 8.07 11.95
C MET A 160 -21.53 7.27 12.47
N ASP A 161 -21.22 7.49 13.75
CA ASP A 161 -20.86 6.41 14.66
C ASP A 161 -21.89 5.27 14.55
N ASP A 162 -21.60 4.25 13.73
CA ASP A 162 -21.92 2.81 13.96
C ASP A 162 -21.80 1.87 12.73
N GLY A 163 -20.89 2.10 11.78
CA GLY A 163 -20.06 1.01 11.23
C GLY A 163 -20.71 -0.25 10.63
N TRP A 164 -21.99 -0.21 10.23
CA TRP A 164 -22.65 -1.23 9.41
C TRP A 164 -23.75 -0.57 8.58
N ILE A 165 -23.67 -0.66 7.25
CA ILE A 165 -24.85 -0.43 6.40
C ILE A 165 -25.77 -1.63 6.61
N TYR A 166 -26.65 -1.54 7.61
CA TYR A 166 -27.86 -2.33 7.67
C TYR A 166 -28.95 -1.54 6.95
N ASP A 167 -29.28 -1.91 5.71
CA ASP A 167 -30.54 -1.48 5.13
C ASP A 167 -31.65 -2.25 5.85
N GLU A 168 -32.33 -1.59 6.78
CA GLU A 168 -33.45 -2.16 7.55
C GLU A 168 -34.54 -2.70 6.61
N ASP A 169 -34.75 -2.04 5.46
CA ASP A 169 -35.71 -2.46 4.46
C ASP A 169 -35.25 -3.75 3.74
N GLU A 170 -33.94 -3.92 3.49
CA GLU A 170 -33.40 -5.15 2.89
C GLU A 170 -33.56 -6.36 3.83
N VAL A 171 -33.27 -6.18 5.13
CA VAL A 171 -33.41 -7.23 6.14
C VAL A 171 -34.87 -7.59 6.36
N GLU A 172 -35.78 -6.61 6.46
CA GLU A 172 -37.21 -6.87 6.61
C GLU A 172 -37.79 -7.58 5.36
N ASN A 173 -37.40 -7.14 4.15
CA ASN A 173 -37.84 -7.76 2.91
C ASN A 173 -37.33 -9.21 2.78
N GLY A 174 -36.07 -9.48 3.15
CA GLY A 174 -35.50 -10.82 3.19
C GLY A 174 -36.24 -11.74 4.16
N ALA A 175 -36.56 -11.25 5.36
CA ALA A 175 -37.33 -12.00 6.36
C ALA A 175 -38.76 -12.31 5.89
N ARG A 176 -39.44 -11.33 5.25
CA ARG A 176 -40.78 -11.51 4.69
C ARG A 176 -40.78 -12.49 3.53
N ALA A 177 -39.80 -12.42 2.64
CA ALA A 177 -39.65 -13.36 1.53
C ALA A 177 -39.45 -14.80 2.04
N ALA A 178 -38.64 -14.99 3.08
CA ALA A 178 -38.44 -16.30 3.70
C ALA A 178 -39.72 -16.86 4.35
N GLN A 179 -40.50 -16.02 5.03
CA GLN A 179 -41.79 -16.41 5.61
C GLN A 179 -42.81 -16.80 4.54
N ILE A 180 -42.86 -16.05 3.44
CA ILE A 180 -43.73 -16.36 2.29
C ILE A 180 -43.31 -17.71 1.67
N ALA A 181 -42.02 -17.94 1.46
CA ALA A 181 -41.51 -19.20 0.92
C ALA A 181 -41.87 -20.40 1.81
N ALA A 182 -41.70 -20.29 3.12
CA ALA A 182 -42.07 -21.34 4.07
C ALA A 182 -43.59 -21.61 4.09
N HIS A 183 -44.41 -20.57 3.95
CA HIS A 183 -45.85 -20.71 3.85
C HIS A 183 -46.27 -21.42 2.55
N LEU A 184 -45.66 -21.06 1.42
CA LEU A 184 -45.93 -21.67 0.12
C LEU A 184 -45.54 -23.16 0.11
N ASP A 185 -44.39 -23.51 0.68
CA ASP A 185 -43.94 -24.91 0.81
C ASP A 185 -44.91 -25.74 1.67
N SER A 186 -45.40 -25.16 2.77
CA SER A 186 -46.42 -25.81 3.62
C SER A 186 -47.78 -25.98 2.93
N VAL A 187 -48.12 -25.17 1.93
CA VAL A 187 -49.40 -25.24 1.22
C VAL A 187 -49.33 -26.19 0.02
N LEU A 188 -48.14 -26.34 -0.58
CA LEU A 188 -47.88 -27.26 -1.68
C LEU A 188 -47.81 -28.73 -1.23
N HIS A 189 -48.95 -29.26 -0.78
CA HIS A 189 -49.12 -30.71 -0.61
C HIS A 189 -49.39 -31.36 -1.97
N ILE A 190 -48.35 -31.90 -2.61
CA ILE A 190 -48.54 -32.78 -3.77
C ILE A 190 -49.11 -34.10 -3.25
N ALA A 191 -50.35 -34.41 -3.61
CA ALA A 191 -50.96 -35.70 -3.28
C ALA A 191 -50.09 -36.84 -3.88
N PRO A 192 -49.79 -37.91 -3.12
CA PRO A 192 -48.97 -39.01 -3.61
C PRO A 192 -49.75 -39.74 -4.71
N GLY A 193 -49.43 -39.44 -5.97
CA GLY A 193 -50.10 -40.02 -7.13
C GLY A 193 -50.24 -39.11 -8.34
N VAL A 194 -49.98 -37.80 -8.23
CA VAL A 194 -49.90 -36.91 -9.39
C VAL A 194 -48.46 -36.89 -9.91
N ALA A 195 -48.16 -37.81 -10.82
CA ALA A 195 -47.03 -37.60 -11.72
C ALA A 195 -47.39 -36.41 -12.62
N PRO A 196 -46.53 -35.38 -12.74
CA PRO A 196 -46.76 -34.35 -13.73
C PRO A 196 -46.84 -35.02 -15.10
N PRO A 197 -47.86 -34.72 -15.93
CA PRO A 197 -47.87 -35.22 -17.30
C PRO A 197 -46.59 -34.74 -17.99
N PRO A 198 -46.01 -35.52 -18.93
CA PRO A 198 -44.96 -34.99 -19.79
C PRO A 198 -45.59 -33.91 -20.67
N GLU A 199 -45.53 -32.65 -20.24
CA GLU A 199 -45.97 -31.52 -21.03
C GLU A 199 -44.96 -31.27 -22.15
N ALA A 200 -45.18 -31.93 -23.28
CA ALA A 200 -44.61 -31.50 -24.56
C ALA A 200 -45.33 -30.21 -24.97
N GLY A 201 -44.65 -29.06 -24.87
CA GLY A 201 -45.13 -27.81 -25.46
C GLY A 201 -44.92 -26.52 -24.66
N GLN A 202 -44.22 -26.52 -23.52
CA GLN A 202 -43.99 -25.28 -22.75
C GLN A 202 -42.88 -24.36 -23.33
N PHE A 203 -42.25 -24.74 -24.45
CA PHE A 203 -41.17 -23.99 -25.10
C PHE A 203 -41.35 -23.89 -26.63
N ASP A 204 -42.59 -23.88 -27.13
CA ASP A 204 -42.89 -23.89 -28.58
C ASP A 204 -43.32 -22.51 -29.13
N ASP A 205 -43.22 -21.44 -28.34
CA ASP A 205 -43.62 -20.07 -28.69
C ASP A 205 -42.46 -19.05 -28.62
N ALA A 206 -41.22 -19.53 -28.55
CA ALA A 206 -40.08 -18.70 -28.93
C ALA A 206 -39.96 -18.73 -30.46
N ASP A 207 -40.70 -17.84 -31.13
CA ASP A 207 -40.37 -17.47 -32.51
C ASP A 207 -38.96 -16.88 -32.50
N GLU A 208 -37.97 -17.69 -32.87
CA GLU A 208 -36.67 -17.20 -33.30
C GLU A 208 -36.90 -16.44 -34.62
N ASP A 209 -37.11 -15.12 -34.52
CA ASP A 209 -36.96 -14.21 -35.65
C ASP A 209 -35.47 -14.20 -36.07
N ASP A 210 -35.09 -15.25 -36.79
CA ASP A 210 -33.89 -15.34 -37.60
C ASP A 210 -34.18 -14.65 -38.95
N GLU A 211 -34.24 -13.32 -38.95
CA GLU A 211 -34.01 -12.57 -40.19
C GLU A 211 -32.53 -12.19 -40.30
N LEU A 212 -31.78 -13.15 -40.86
CA LEU A 212 -30.60 -12.87 -41.67
C LEU A 212 -31.01 -12.06 -42.91
N LEU A 213 -30.66 -10.76 -42.96
CA LEU A 213 -29.93 -10.07 -44.04
C LEU A 213 -29.96 -8.54 -43.92
#